data_AF-A0A191WG76-F1
#
_entry.id   AF-A0A191WG76-F1
#
_cell.length_a   1.000
_cell.length_b   1.000
_cell.length_c   1.000
_cell.angle_alpha   90.00
_cell.angle_beta   90.00
_cell.angle_gamma   90.00
#
_symmetry.space_group_name_H-M   'P 1'
#
loop_
_entity.id
_entity.type
_entity.pdbx_description
1 polymer ?
#
loop_
_entity_poly.entity_id
_entity_poly.type
_entity_poly.pdbx_seq_one_letter_code
_entity_poly.pdbx_strand_id
1 'polypeptide(L)'
;MPITITEPAEVRRMLGDPDLLVPEADAASERANERFRSASSRFVNGERHDLRRRWIEERLAALDVSALAETAAALTRRAGSTPSHVIARTVPVECLAAQLGFADPPALPRLVAAVAAAYPTGEASDAADAAAARLLAAAPVAAITTTTTSTSSLDVQLLVQAHLATAALIEGALRAVHDEPSLGTSAALLRTLHRTPPVPATRRIRPDGEVLLLPLTELEAAHAGGTESTPPLAFGAGDRACPAPAHAFAISAAVVGVLRERGRARASDAASDHARTSHDGSLR
;
A
#
# COMPACT_ATOMS: atom_id res chain seq x y z
N MET A 1 28.34 -2.88 -2.46
CA MET A 1 27.08 -3.50 -2.96
C MET A 1 26.35 -4.07 -1.76
N PRO A 2 25.01 -4.01 -1.69
CA PRO A 2 24.29 -4.55 -0.54
C PRO A 2 24.39 -6.08 -0.49
N ILE A 3 24.53 -6.65 0.70
CA ILE A 3 24.42 -8.10 0.90
C ILE A 3 22.94 -8.48 0.84
N THR A 4 22.60 -9.49 0.04
CA THR A 4 21.22 -10.00 -0.05
C THR A 4 21.08 -11.27 0.77
N ILE A 5 20.11 -11.29 1.68
CA ILE A 5 19.80 -12.46 2.53
C ILE A 5 18.47 -13.04 2.04
N THR A 6 18.48 -14.27 1.53
CA THR A 6 17.31 -14.83 0.83
C THR A 6 16.55 -15.89 1.63
N GLU A 7 17.13 -16.43 2.70
CA GLU A 7 16.50 -17.50 3.50
C GLU A 7 15.35 -16.92 4.35
N PRO A 8 14.08 -17.35 4.16
CA PRO A 8 12.92 -16.69 4.81
C PRO A 8 12.98 -16.66 6.34
N ALA A 9 13.48 -17.73 6.97
CA ALA A 9 13.63 -17.76 8.43
C ALA A 9 14.67 -16.75 8.91
N GLU A 10 15.77 -16.59 8.17
CA GLU A 10 16.81 -15.61 8.48
C GLU A 10 16.33 -14.17 8.21
N VAL A 11 15.63 -13.94 7.10
CA VAL A 11 14.99 -12.66 6.80
C VAL A 11 14.05 -12.26 7.95
N ARG A 12 13.18 -13.17 8.41
CA ARG A 12 12.26 -12.91 9.52
C ARG A 12 12.99 -12.54 10.81
N ARG A 13 14.04 -13.30 11.14
CA ARG A 13 14.91 -13.02 12.29
C ARG A 13 15.54 -11.62 12.19
N MET A 14 16.11 -11.28 11.04
CA MET A 14 16.74 -9.97 10.80
C MET A 14 15.74 -8.81 10.82
N LEU A 15 14.50 -9.02 10.38
CA LEU A 15 13.47 -7.98 10.43
C LEU A 15 13.06 -7.61 11.86
N GLY A 16 13.20 -8.54 12.80
CA GLY A 16 12.94 -8.32 14.23
C GLY A 16 14.18 -7.99 15.07
N ASP A 17 15.34 -7.83 14.45
CA ASP A 17 16.58 -7.48 15.13
C ASP A 17 16.65 -5.95 15.36
N PRO A 18 16.65 -5.45 16.61
CA PRO A 18 16.68 -4.02 16.90
C PRO A 18 17.99 -3.34 16.51
N ASP A 19 19.09 -4.08 16.37
CA ASP A 19 20.40 -3.54 15.97
C ASP A 19 20.49 -3.31 14.45
N LEU A 20 19.54 -3.85 13.68
CA LEU A 20 19.42 -3.63 12.25
C LEU A 20 18.52 -2.42 11.96
N LEU A 21 19.17 -1.28 11.75
CA LEU A 21 18.50 0.00 11.56
C LEU A 21 17.94 0.17 10.14
N VAL A 22 17.06 1.16 9.96
CA VAL A 22 16.67 1.64 8.63
C VAL A 22 17.54 2.83 8.21
N PRO A 23 17.78 3.03 6.91
CA PRO A 23 18.38 4.28 6.41
C PRO A 23 17.55 5.49 6.84
N GLU A 24 18.18 6.42 7.57
CA GLU A 24 17.53 7.67 7.96
C GLU A 24 17.51 8.66 6.79
N ALA A 25 16.52 9.55 6.81
CA ALA A 25 16.43 10.68 5.89
C ALA A 25 16.94 11.96 6.56
N ASP A 26 17.43 12.90 5.76
CA ASP A 26 18.08 14.11 6.26
C ASP A 26 17.08 15.18 6.72
N ALA A 27 17.05 15.45 8.02
CA ALA A 27 16.19 16.49 8.59
C ALA A 27 16.68 17.91 8.29
N ALA A 28 17.96 18.11 7.99
CA ALA A 28 18.54 19.41 7.68
C ALA A 28 18.42 19.78 6.19
N SER A 29 17.91 18.89 5.35
CA SER A 29 17.78 19.13 3.91
C SER A 29 16.93 20.35 3.58
N GLU A 30 17.36 21.11 2.58
CA GLU A 30 16.59 22.22 2.01
C GLU A 30 15.38 21.73 1.19
N ARG A 31 15.31 20.44 0.86
CA ARG A 31 14.22 19.83 0.08
C ARG A 31 13.04 19.43 0.99
N ALA A 32 11.84 19.85 0.62
CA ALA A 32 10.61 19.60 1.38
C ALA A 32 10.27 18.11 1.51
N ASN A 33 10.44 17.34 0.44
CA ASN A 33 10.23 15.90 0.42
C ASN A 33 11.23 15.19 1.34
N GLU A 34 12.48 15.64 1.40
CA GLU A 34 13.47 15.04 2.29
C GLU A 34 13.17 15.32 3.77
N ARG A 35 12.75 16.55 4.11
CA ARG A 35 12.22 16.86 5.44
C ARG A 35 10.97 16.05 5.78
N PHE A 36 10.08 15.82 4.82
CA PHE A 36 8.92 14.94 5.01
C PHE A 36 9.35 13.48 5.28
N ARG A 37 10.35 12.96 4.55
CA ARG A 37 10.92 11.63 4.81
C ARG A 37 11.49 11.55 6.22
N SER A 38 12.28 12.52 6.67
CA SER A 38 12.84 12.52 8.03
C SER A 38 11.79 12.69 9.14
N ALA A 39 10.63 13.29 8.81
CA ALA A 39 9.46 13.36 9.69
C ALA A 39 8.60 12.09 9.70
N SER A 40 8.77 11.19 8.73
CA SER A 40 8.05 9.90 8.67
C SER A 40 8.62 8.90 9.67
N SER A 41 7.77 8.03 10.23
CA SER A 41 8.19 6.87 11.05
C SER A 41 9.09 5.90 10.27
N ARG A 42 8.88 5.76 8.95
CA ARG A 42 9.65 4.82 8.09
C ARG A 42 11.17 5.07 8.06
N PHE A 43 11.61 6.31 8.28
CA PHE A 43 13.02 6.73 8.10
C PHE A 43 13.66 7.25 9.39
N VAL A 44 13.16 6.80 10.54
CA VAL A 44 13.79 7.08 11.84
C VAL A 44 13.93 5.80 12.64
N ASN A 45 14.87 5.80 13.57
CA ASN A 45 15.16 4.68 14.50
C ASN A 45 14.91 5.06 15.97
N GLY A 46 14.94 4.04 16.84
CA GLY A 46 14.85 4.18 18.30
C GLY A 46 13.55 4.83 18.79
N GLU A 47 13.62 5.55 19.90
CA GLU A 47 12.46 6.14 20.57
C GLU A 47 11.61 7.05 19.66
N ARG A 48 12.25 7.76 18.71
CA ARG A 48 11.53 8.58 17.71
C ARG A 48 10.64 7.73 16.81
N HIS A 49 11.11 6.55 16.41
CA HIS A 49 10.30 5.59 15.67
C HIS A 49 9.13 5.13 16.52
N ASP A 50 9.38 4.72 17.76
CA ASP A 50 8.37 4.11 18.63
C ASP A 50 7.23 5.09 18.96
N LEU A 51 7.56 6.35 19.22
CA LEU A 51 6.58 7.42 19.41
C LEU A 51 5.69 7.61 18.17
N ARG A 52 6.30 7.75 16.99
CA ARG A 52 5.56 7.94 15.73
C ARG A 52 4.77 6.69 15.36
N ARG A 53 5.30 5.51 15.67
CA ARG A 53 4.67 4.22 15.43
C ARG A 53 3.41 4.06 16.25
N ARG A 54 3.49 4.32 17.57
CA ARG A 54 2.31 4.32 18.45
C ARG A 54 1.23 5.28 17.95
N TRP A 55 1.62 6.49 17.58
CA TRP A 55 0.67 7.45 17.02
C TRP A 55 -0.01 6.93 15.74
N ILE A 56 0.76 6.33 14.82
CA ILE A 56 0.22 5.72 13.59
C ILE A 56 -0.76 4.59 13.91
N GLU A 57 -0.42 3.72 14.85
CA GLU A 57 -1.27 2.59 15.25
C GLU A 57 -2.56 3.06 15.91
N GLU A 58 -2.49 4.04 16.82
CA GLU A 58 -3.66 4.69 17.43
C GLU A 58 -4.54 5.35 16.35
N ARG A 59 -3.91 6.06 15.40
CA ARG A 59 -4.62 6.72 14.30
C ARG A 59 -5.35 5.71 13.40
N LEU A 60 -4.72 4.58 13.09
CA LEU A 60 -5.30 3.51 12.29
C LEU A 60 -6.38 2.73 13.04
N ALA A 61 -6.21 2.50 14.35
CA ALA A 61 -7.17 1.81 15.20
C ALA A 61 -8.49 2.59 15.32
N ALA A 62 -8.44 3.92 15.17
CA ALA A 62 -9.63 4.76 15.14
C ALA A 62 -10.42 4.68 13.82
N LEU A 63 -9.87 4.07 12.76
CA LEU A 63 -10.56 3.91 11.49
C LEU A 63 -11.42 2.64 11.49
N ASP A 64 -12.68 2.77 11.10
CA ASP A 64 -13.54 1.62 10.85
C ASP A 64 -13.18 0.95 9.50
N VAL A 65 -12.68 -0.28 9.60
CA VAL A 65 -12.30 -1.11 8.45
C VAL A 65 -13.48 -1.42 7.52
N SER A 66 -14.70 -1.55 8.07
CA SER A 66 -15.91 -1.79 7.28
C SER A 66 -16.29 -0.53 6.50
N ALA A 67 -16.27 0.64 7.15
CA ALA A 67 -16.51 1.92 6.50
C ALA A 67 -15.47 2.22 5.39
N LEU A 68 -14.20 1.82 5.59
CA LEU A 68 -13.17 1.88 4.55
C LEU A 68 -13.53 1.01 3.34
N ALA A 69 -13.96 -0.23 3.56
CA ALA A 69 -14.37 -1.13 2.48
C ALA A 69 -15.58 -0.56 1.71
N GLU A 70 -16.60 -0.06 2.41
CA GLU A 70 -17.78 0.56 1.79
C GLU A 70 -17.40 1.80 0.96
N THR A 71 -16.56 2.66 1.51
CA THR A 71 -16.04 3.86 0.83
C THR A 71 -15.29 3.47 -0.43
N ALA A 72 -14.34 2.53 -0.34
CA ALA A 72 -13.56 2.06 -1.48
C ALA A 72 -14.45 1.45 -2.58
N ALA A 73 -15.47 0.67 -2.20
CA ALA A 73 -16.43 0.09 -3.14
C ALA A 73 -17.26 1.19 -3.84
N ALA A 74 -17.74 2.19 -3.10
CA ALA A 74 -18.50 3.31 -3.64
C ALA A 74 -17.66 4.17 -4.61
N LEU A 75 -16.43 4.50 -4.24
CA LEU A 75 -15.48 5.21 -5.11
C LEU A 75 -15.18 4.42 -6.38
N THR A 76 -14.94 3.11 -6.25
CA THR A 76 -14.73 2.23 -7.40
C THR A 76 -15.94 2.25 -8.32
N ARG A 77 -17.17 2.10 -7.79
CA ARG A 77 -18.42 2.18 -8.55
C ARG A 77 -18.59 3.52 -9.27
N ARG A 78 -18.28 4.64 -8.62
CA ARG A 78 -18.35 5.99 -9.20
C ARG A 78 -17.35 6.20 -10.34
N ALA A 79 -16.19 5.54 -10.29
CA ALA A 79 -15.19 5.64 -11.35
C ALA A 79 -15.65 5.08 -12.72
N GLY A 80 -16.80 4.39 -12.78
CA GLY A 80 -17.42 3.96 -14.04
C GLY A 80 -16.50 3.13 -14.94
N SER A 81 -16.25 3.63 -16.16
CA SER A 81 -15.41 3.00 -17.18
C SER A 81 -13.90 3.22 -17.01
N THR A 82 -13.46 3.90 -15.94
CA THR A 82 -12.05 4.15 -15.66
C THR A 82 -11.24 2.85 -15.67
N PRO A 83 -10.05 2.79 -16.30
CA PRO A 83 -9.21 1.61 -16.31
C PRO A 83 -8.85 1.11 -14.90
N SER A 84 -8.79 -0.21 -14.72
CA SER A 84 -8.54 -0.85 -13.41
C SER A 84 -7.22 -0.41 -12.77
N HIS A 85 -6.15 -0.23 -13.54
CA HIS A 85 -4.85 0.24 -13.03
C HIS A 85 -4.90 1.70 -12.53
N VAL A 86 -5.76 2.54 -13.11
CA VAL A 86 -5.98 3.90 -12.62
C VAL A 86 -6.74 3.84 -11.31
N ILE A 87 -7.83 3.05 -11.25
CA ILE A 87 -8.62 2.81 -10.03
C ILE A 87 -7.73 2.29 -8.88
N ALA A 88 -6.87 1.31 -9.17
CA ALA A 88 -5.97 0.71 -8.18
C ALA A 88 -5.01 1.75 -7.55
N ARG A 89 -4.65 2.79 -8.30
CA ARG A 89 -3.74 3.85 -7.84
C ARG A 89 -4.46 5.02 -7.18
N THR A 90 -5.72 5.29 -7.53
CA THR A 90 -6.46 6.45 -7.04
C THR A 90 -7.38 6.14 -5.87
N VAL A 91 -8.17 5.07 -5.96
CA VAL A 91 -9.22 4.77 -4.97
C VAL A 91 -8.66 4.53 -3.56
N PRO A 92 -7.56 3.77 -3.36
CA PRO A 92 -7.04 3.57 -2.01
C PRO A 92 -6.61 4.88 -1.33
N VAL A 93 -5.98 5.78 -2.09
CA VAL A 93 -5.54 7.08 -1.57
C VAL A 93 -6.73 7.98 -1.27
N GLU A 94 -7.69 8.11 -2.18
CA GLU A 94 -8.89 8.92 -1.96
C GLU A 94 -9.72 8.40 -0.78
N CYS A 95 -9.88 7.08 -0.68
CA CYS A 95 -10.60 6.42 0.41
C CYS A 95 -9.96 6.71 1.76
N LEU A 96 -8.65 6.51 1.88
CA LEU A 96 -7.92 6.73 3.12
C LEU A 96 -7.86 8.21 3.49
N ALA A 97 -7.66 9.10 2.51
CA ALA A 97 -7.67 10.54 2.70
C ALA A 97 -9.01 11.05 3.25
N ALA A 98 -10.13 10.56 2.69
CA ALA A 98 -11.47 10.92 3.17
C ALA A 98 -11.69 10.51 4.62
N GLN A 99 -11.31 9.28 4.99
CA GLN A 99 -11.48 8.76 6.35
C GLN A 99 -10.52 9.40 7.37
N LEU A 100 -9.33 9.82 6.92
CA LEU A 100 -8.39 10.58 7.73
C LEU A 100 -8.75 12.07 7.84
N GLY A 101 -9.76 12.56 7.10
CA GLY A 101 -10.23 13.94 7.19
C GLY A 101 -9.34 14.95 6.46
N PHE A 102 -8.65 14.54 5.39
CA PHE A 102 -7.92 15.47 4.54
C PHE A 102 -8.87 16.41 3.78
N ALA A 103 -8.38 17.61 3.49
CA ALA A 103 -9.06 18.53 2.58
C ALA A 103 -8.95 18.03 1.12
N ASP A 104 -10.07 18.11 0.39
CA ASP A 104 -10.20 17.71 -1.02
C ASP A 104 -9.58 16.33 -1.36
N PRO A 105 -10.07 15.22 -0.76
CA PRO A 105 -9.56 13.88 -1.02
C PRO A 105 -9.42 13.49 -2.50
N PRO A 106 -10.34 13.84 -3.42
CA PRO A 106 -10.23 13.51 -4.84
C PRO A 106 -8.98 14.08 -5.54
N ALA A 107 -8.41 15.18 -5.06
CA ALA A 107 -7.22 15.79 -5.65
C ALA A 107 -5.90 15.13 -5.20
N LEU A 108 -5.91 14.41 -4.08
CA LEU A 108 -4.68 13.91 -3.45
C LEU A 108 -3.95 12.79 -4.18
N PRO A 109 -4.61 11.83 -4.89
CA PRO A 109 -3.90 10.74 -5.56
C PRO A 109 -2.76 11.18 -6.47
N ARG A 110 -2.93 12.30 -7.20
CA ARG A 110 -1.90 12.84 -8.08
C ARG A 110 -0.69 13.38 -7.30
N LEU A 111 -0.93 14.05 -6.17
CA LEU A 111 0.15 14.56 -5.31
C LEU A 111 0.90 13.41 -4.67
N VAL A 112 0.16 12.42 -4.16
CA VAL A 112 0.74 11.22 -3.56
C VAL A 112 1.60 10.45 -4.56
N ALA A 113 1.17 10.32 -5.82
CA ALA A 113 1.96 9.67 -6.87
C ALA A 113 3.30 10.38 -7.10
N ALA A 114 3.33 11.71 -7.10
CA ALA A 114 4.56 12.49 -7.27
C ALA A 114 5.54 12.30 -6.10
N VAL A 115 5.04 12.29 -4.86
CA VAL A 115 5.87 12.02 -3.67
C VAL A 115 6.36 10.57 -3.68
N ALA A 116 5.46 9.61 -3.93
CA ALA A 116 5.76 8.17 -3.90
C ALA A 116 6.86 7.76 -4.90
N ALA A 117 7.05 8.50 -5.99
CA ALA A 117 8.12 8.25 -6.96
C ALA A 117 9.53 8.49 -6.37
N ALA A 118 9.70 9.50 -5.53
CA ALA A 118 10.97 9.85 -4.90
C ALA A 118 11.11 9.31 -3.46
N TYR A 119 10.00 8.93 -2.82
CA TYR A 119 9.95 8.55 -1.40
C TYR A 119 10.91 7.41 -1.00
N PRO A 120 11.07 6.31 -1.77
CA PRO A 120 11.93 5.19 -1.37
C PRO A 120 13.43 5.51 -1.41
N THR A 121 13.84 6.37 -2.34
CA THR A 121 15.26 6.66 -2.63
C THR A 121 15.74 7.97 -2.02
N GLY A 122 14.85 8.95 -1.87
CA GLY A 122 15.24 10.32 -1.53
C GLY A 122 15.78 11.11 -2.70
N GLU A 123 15.60 10.62 -3.93
CA GLU A 123 16.08 11.34 -5.12
C GLU A 123 15.43 12.72 -5.22
N ALA A 124 16.24 13.74 -5.49
CA ALA A 124 15.77 15.12 -5.56
C ALA A 124 14.77 15.30 -6.70
N SER A 125 13.62 15.92 -6.40
CA SER A 125 12.56 16.12 -7.39
C SER A 125 11.69 17.32 -7.00
N ASP A 126 11.72 18.38 -7.82
CA ASP A 126 10.91 19.58 -7.58
C ASP A 126 9.41 19.26 -7.55
N ALA A 127 8.98 18.28 -8.36
CA ALA A 127 7.61 17.80 -8.37
C ALA A 127 7.23 17.11 -7.05
N ALA A 128 8.13 16.30 -6.49
CA ALA A 128 7.92 15.65 -5.20
C ALA A 128 7.88 16.68 -4.06
N ASP A 129 8.77 17.69 -4.10
CA ASP A 129 8.81 18.76 -3.10
C ASP A 129 7.53 19.60 -3.10
N ALA A 130 7.07 20.03 -4.28
CA ALA A 130 5.83 20.78 -4.42
C ALA A 130 4.62 19.95 -3.99
N ALA A 131 4.60 18.65 -4.32
CA ALA A 131 3.53 17.76 -3.91
C ALA A 131 3.51 17.50 -2.39
N ALA A 132 4.68 17.30 -1.77
CA ALA A 132 4.81 17.11 -0.33
C ALA A 132 4.30 18.35 0.44
N ALA A 133 4.69 19.55 0.00
CA ALA A 133 4.20 20.79 0.60
C ALA A 133 2.66 20.92 0.53
N ARG A 134 2.07 20.58 -0.62
CA ARG A 134 0.61 20.61 -0.81
C ARG A 134 -0.12 19.54 0.01
N LEU A 135 0.45 18.35 0.14
CA LEU A 135 -0.13 17.28 0.96
C LEU A 135 -0.12 17.66 2.44
N LEU A 136 0.99 18.23 2.93
CA LEU A 136 1.09 18.73 4.31
C LEU A 136 0.09 19.85 4.59
N ALA A 137 -0.15 20.74 3.62
CA ALA A 137 -1.16 21.80 3.75
C ALA A 137 -2.61 21.27 3.72
N ALA A 138 -2.86 20.14 3.04
CA ALA A 138 -4.17 19.50 2.98
C ALA A 138 -4.44 18.53 4.16
N ALA A 139 -3.40 18.20 4.93
CA ALA A 139 -3.50 17.30 6.07
C ALA A 139 -4.44 17.88 7.14
N PRO A 140 -5.17 17.01 7.88
CA PRO A 140 -6.00 17.47 8.97
C PRO A 140 -5.16 18.27 9.97
N VAL A 141 -5.70 19.39 10.43
CA VAL A 141 -5.07 20.18 11.49
C VAL A 141 -5.13 19.35 12.76
N ALA A 142 -3.96 18.99 13.29
CA ALA A 142 -3.87 18.31 14.57
C ALA A 142 -4.54 19.19 15.64
N ALA A 143 -5.45 18.62 16.44
CA ALA A 143 -5.78 19.23 17.73
C ALA A 143 -4.45 19.44 18.47
N ILE A 144 -4.23 20.65 19.01
CA ILE A 144 -2.96 21.02 19.66
C ILE A 144 -2.66 19.96 20.73
N THR A 145 -1.72 19.06 20.44
CA THR A 145 -1.15 18.16 21.43
C THR A 145 0.08 18.83 22.01
N THR A 146 0.40 18.52 23.25
CA THR A 146 1.55 19.07 24.00
C THR A 146 2.92 18.65 23.43
N THR A 147 2.95 17.91 22.32
CA THR A 147 4.14 17.38 21.67
C THR A 147 4.48 18.18 20.41
N THR A 148 5.72 18.63 20.30
CA THR A 148 6.26 19.49 19.22
C THR A 148 6.36 18.82 17.84
N THR A 149 5.90 17.57 17.68
CA THR A 149 5.96 16.85 16.40
C THR A 149 4.67 17.07 15.63
N SER A 150 4.76 17.69 14.45
CA SER A 150 3.62 17.80 13.52
C SER A 150 3.17 16.40 13.08
N THR A 151 1.97 16.00 13.49
CA THR A 151 1.37 14.70 13.13
C THR A 151 0.92 14.66 11.66
N SER A 152 0.81 15.82 11.00
CA SER A 152 0.46 15.92 9.57
C SER A 152 1.40 15.11 8.67
N SER A 153 2.69 15.03 9.02
CA SER A 153 3.63 14.18 8.26
C SER A 153 3.33 12.69 8.42
N LEU A 154 2.79 12.26 9.56
CA LEU A 154 2.41 10.88 9.80
C LEU A 154 1.11 10.52 9.08
N ASP A 155 0.13 11.44 9.04
CA ASP A 155 -1.06 11.26 8.19
C ASP A 155 -0.69 11.18 6.70
N VAL A 156 0.18 12.08 6.21
CA VAL A 156 0.66 12.05 4.82
C VAL A 156 1.46 10.77 4.53
N GLN A 157 2.26 10.29 5.48
CA GLN A 157 2.96 9.01 5.36
C GLN A 157 1.98 7.86 5.08
N LEU A 158 0.83 7.81 5.77
CA LEU A 158 -0.16 6.76 5.55
C LEU A 158 -0.67 6.74 4.10
N LEU A 159 -0.93 7.91 3.51
CA LEU A 159 -1.35 8.01 2.11
C LEU A 159 -0.25 7.55 1.14
N VAL A 160 0.98 8.00 1.34
CA VAL A 160 2.13 7.67 0.48
C VAL A 160 2.45 6.18 0.53
N GLN A 161 2.44 5.58 1.71
CA GLN A 161 2.71 4.16 1.88
C GLN A 161 1.57 3.27 1.38
N ALA A 162 0.32 3.73 1.47
CA ALA A 162 -0.81 3.00 0.88
C ALA A 162 -0.69 2.95 -0.65
N HIS A 163 -0.39 4.07 -1.30
CA HIS A 163 -0.51 4.23 -2.76
C HIS A 163 0.00 3.06 -3.62
N LEU A 164 1.31 2.82 -3.65
CA LEU A 164 1.87 1.78 -4.51
C LEU A 164 1.64 0.37 -3.95
N ALA A 165 1.63 0.23 -2.62
CA ALA A 165 1.47 -1.08 -1.99
C ALA A 165 0.06 -1.66 -2.22
N THR A 166 -0.99 -0.87 -2.01
CA THR A 166 -2.37 -1.31 -2.27
C THR A 166 -2.64 -1.44 -3.76
N ALA A 167 -2.07 -0.57 -4.61
CA ALA A 167 -2.22 -0.69 -6.06
C ALA A 167 -1.67 -2.02 -6.57
N ALA A 168 -0.44 -2.37 -6.17
CA ALA A 168 0.17 -3.64 -6.57
C ALA A 168 -0.60 -4.86 -6.02
N LEU A 169 -1.16 -4.76 -4.81
CA LEU A 169 -2.02 -5.83 -4.25
C LEU A 169 -3.31 -6.02 -5.07
N ILE A 170 -3.99 -4.93 -5.44
CA ILE A 170 -5.18 -4.96 -6.28
C ILE A 170 -4.86 -5.52 -7.67
N GLU A 171 -3.80 -5.01 -8.33
CA GLU A 171 -3.38 -5.46 -9.66
C GLU A 171 -2.96 -6.94 -9.66
N GLY A 172 -2.23 -7.39 -8.63
CA GLY A 172 -1.88 -8.79 -8.45
C GLY A 172 -3.12 -9.69 -8.27
N ALA A 173 -4.07 -9.28 -7.44
CA ALA A 173 -5.29 -10.05 -7.22
C ALA A 173 -6.17 -10.12 -8.47
N LEU A 174 -6.25 -9.04 -9.26
CA LEU A 174 -6.96 -9.03 -10.54
C LEU A 174 -6.32 -9.99 -11.54
N ARG A 175 -4.98 -10.06 -11.61
CA ARG A 175 -4.27 -11.06 -12.43
C ARG A 175 -4.57 -12.48 -11.95
N ALA A 176 -4.48 -12.74 -10.64
CA ALA A 176 -4.78 -14.06 -10.10
C ALA A 176 -6.22 -14.53 -10.39
N VAL A 177 -7.20 -13.60 -10.36
CA VAL A 177 -8.59 -13.89 -10.75
C VAL A 177 -8.74 -14.08 -12.25
N HIS A 178 -7.98 -13.35 -13.06
CA HIS A 178 -7.98 -13.55 -14.51
C HIS A 178 -7.46 -14.94 -14.89
N ASP A 179 -6.36 -15.36 -14.27
CA ASP A 179 -5.73 -16.66 -14.49
C ASP A 179 -6.59 -17.81 -13.94
N GLU A 180 -7.31 -17.57 -12.83
CA GLU A 180 -8.21 -18.55 -12.20
C GLU A 180 -9.55 -17.90 -11.82
N PRO A 181 -10.55 -17.86 -12.73
CA PRO A 181 -11.82 -17.15 -12.51
C PRO A 181 -12.65 -17.62 -11.31
N SER A 182 -12.50 -18.89 -10.92
CA SER A 182 -13.13 -19.50 -9.73
C SER A 182 -12.56 -19.00 -8.41
N LEU A 183 -11.39 -18.37 -8.41
CA LEU A 183 -10.70 -17.93 -7.20
C LEU A 183 -11.50 -16.85 -6.45
N GLY A 184 -11.75 -17.06 -5.16
CA GLY A 184 -12.35 -16.04 -4.30
C GLY A 184 -11.46 -14.80 -4.16
N THR A 185 -12.05 -13.62 -3.94
CA THR A 185 -11.28 -12.36 -3.85
C THR A 185 -10.24 -12.41 -2.74
N SER A 186 -10.62 -12.92 -1.55
CA SER A 186 -9.69 -13.07 -0.43
C SER A 186 -8.54 -14.02 -0.75
N ALA A 187 -8.82 -15.13 -1.43
CA ALA A 187 -7.81 -16.09 -1.86
C ALA A 187 -6.85 -15.49 -2.91
N ALA A 188 -7.36 -14.66 -3.82
CA ALA A 188 -6.54 -13.94 -4.79
C ALA A 188 -5.59 -12.92 -4.13
N LEU A 189 -6.07 -12.21 -3.10
CA LEU A 189 -5.24 -11.28 -2.33
C LEU A 189 -4.15 -12.03 -1.56
N LEU A 190 -4.49 -13.11 -0.85
CA LEU A 190 -3.51 -13.93 -0.13
C LEU A 190 -2.46 -14.52 -1.07
N ARG A 191 -2.88 -15.07 -2.22
CA ARG A 191 -1.97 -15.57 -3.25
C ARG A 191 -1.02 -14.47 -3.74
N THR A 192 -1.52 -13.25 -3.91
CA THR A 192 -0.70 -12.10 -4.32
C THR A 192 0.35 -11.77 -3.26
N LEU A 193 -0.02 -11.76 -1.98
CA LEU A 193 0.92 -11.50 -0.88
C LEU A 193 2.05 -12.54 -0.84
N HIS A 194 1.75 -13.82 -1.09
CA HIS A 194 2.78 -14.86 -1.11
C HIS A 194 3.67 -14.79 -2.36
N ARG A 195 3.07 -14.66 -3.55
CA ARG A 195 3.81 -14.83 -4.82
C ARG A 195 4.46 -13.55 -5.34
N THR A 196 3.75 -12.43 -5.22
CA THR A 196 4.14 -11.13 -5.79
C THR A 196 3.86 -10.03 -4.77
N PRO A 197 4.56 -10.01 -3.62
CA PRO A 197 4.28 -9.04 -2.57
C PRO A 197 4.46 -7.61 -3.10
N PRO A 198 3.60 -6.66 -2.67
CA PRO A 198 3.67 -5.28 -3.13
C PRO A 198 5.00 -4.58 -2.87
N VAL A 199 5.67 -4.93 -1.78
CA VAL A 199 7.02 -4.49 -1.45
C VAL A 199 7.93 -5.70 -1.59
N PRO A 200 8.76 -5.80 -2.65
CA PRO A 200 9.53 -7.00 -2.93
C PRO A 200 10.74 -7.18 -2.00
N ALA A 201 11.29 -6.08 -1.46
CA ALA A 201 12.42 -6.12 -0.56
C ALA A 201 12.46 -4.87 0.32
N THR A 202 13.18 -4.96 1.45
CA THR A 202 13.49 -3.83 2.33
C THR A 202 14.98 -3.74 2.61
N ARG A 203 15.44 -2.55 3.03
CA ARG A 203 16.83 -2.30 3.41
C ARG A 203 16.99 -2.25 4.93
N ARG A 204 18.12 -2.76 5.41
CA ARG A 204 18.60 -2.62 6.79
C ARG A 204 20.06 -2.20 6.81
N ILE A 205 20.50 -1.57 7.89
CA ILE A 205 21.88 -1.13 8.11
C ILE A 205 22.39 -1.83 9.37
N ARG A 206 23.51 -2.53 9.24
CA ARG A 206 24.23 -3.15 10.36
C ARG A 206 24.96 -2.10 11.20
N PRO A 207 25.33 -2.40 12.46
CA PRO A 207 26.13 -1.49 13.29
C PRO A 207 27.47 -1.06 12.67
N ASP A 208 28.04 -1.87 11.78
CA ASP A 208 29.26 -1.57 11.02
C ASP A 208 29.03 -0.68 9.78
N GLY A 209 27.78 -0.28 9.52
CA GLY A 209 27.37 0.53 8.37
C GLY A 209 27.03 -0.26 7.11
N GLU A 210 27.14 -1.59 7.12
CA GLU A 210 26.84 -2.40 5.95
C GLU A 210 25.34 -2.44 5.64
N VAL A 211 24.99 -2.32 4.36
CA VAL A 211 23.60 -2.35 3.89
C VAL A 211 23.18 -3.76 3.53
N LEU A 212 22.11 -4.23 4.16
CA LEU A 212 21.44 -5.48 3.84
C LEU A 212 20.20 -5.22 2.98
N LEU A 213 19.99 -6.08 1.98
CA LEU A 213 18.77 -6.19 1.22
C LEU A 213 18.04 -7.47 1.65
N LEU A 214 16.82 -7.32 2.15
CA LEU A 214 15.99 -8.40 2.66
C LEU A 214 14.77 -8.56 1.75
N PRO A 215 14.74 -9.55 0.84
CA PRO A 215 13.57 -9.88 0.04
C PRO A 215 12.40 -10.28 0.93
N LEU A 216 11.21 -9.78 0.61
CA LEU A 216 9.96 -10.08 1.32
C LEU A 216 9.09 -11.10 0.56
N THR A 217 9.56 -11.53 -0.62
CA THR A 217 8.96 -12.62 -1.37
C THR A 217 9.33 -13.95 -0.73
N GLU A 218 8.31 -14.72 -0.36
CA GLU A 218 8.48 -16.13 -0.04
C GLU A 218 8.52 -16.89 -1.36
N LEU A 219 9.71 -16.94 -1.98
CA LEU A 219 9.96 -17.90 -3.07
C LEU A 219 9.64 -19.27 -2.51
N GLU A 220 8.80 -20.05 -3.21
CA GLU A 220 8.24 -21.33 -2.78
C GLU A 220 9.29 -22.20 -2.06
N ALA A 221 9.42 -21.99 -0.75
CA ALA A 221 10.01 -22.96 0.13
C ALA A 221 9.06 -24.12 0.00
N ALA A 222 9.53 -25.17 -0.66
CA ALA A 222 8.81 -26.39 -0.93
C ALA A 222 7.96 -26.74 0.30
N HIS A 223 6.69 -27.10 0.04
CA HIS A 223 5.72 -27.56 1.03
C HIS A 223 6.24 -28.80 1.80
N ALA A 224 7.21 -28.60 2.68
CA ALA A 224 7.78 -29.61 3.55
C ALA A 224 7.60 -29.12 4.98
N GLY A 225 6.35 -29.20 5.47
CA GLY A 225 6.05 -29.21 6.90
C GLY A 225 5.86 -27.85 7.59
N GLY A 226 5.80 -26.74 6.86
CA GLY A 226 5.48 -25.44 7.45
C GLY A 226 4.04 -25.39 7.95
N THR A 227 3.85 -25.28 9.27
CA THR A 227 2.53 -25.05 9.88
C THR A 227 1.89 -23.80 9.29
N GLU A 228 0.63 -23.90 8.93
CA GLU A 228 -0.29 -22.93 8.29
C GLU A 228 -0.46 -21.56 9.00
N SER A 229 0.39 -21.25 9.99
CA SER A 229 0.18 -20.19 10.98
C SER A 229 1.15 -19.01 10.90
N THR A 230 2.12 -19.00 9.98
CA THR A 230 3.09 -17.88 9.93
C THR A 230 2.60 -16.78 8.99
N PRO A 231 2.47 -15.52 9.45
CA PRO A 231 2.07 -14.42 8.58
C PRO A 231 3.06 -14.24 7.41
N PRO A 232 2.56 -13.91 6.21
CA PRO A 232 3.43 -13.69 5.05
C PRO A 232 4.40 -12.53 5.30
N LEU A 233 5.65 -12.69 4.88
CA LEU A 233 6.66 -11.62 4.92
C LEU A 233 6.29 -10.37 4.10
N ALA A 234 5.24 -10.43 3.27
CA ALA A 234 4.71 -9.30 2.51
C ALA A 234 4.37 -8.07 3.37
N PHE A 235 4.06 -8.27 4.66
CA PHE A 235 3.84 -7.19 5.62
C PHE A 235 5.05 -6.92 6.52
N GLY A 236 6.19 -7.55 6.28
CA GLY A 236 7.36 -7.49 7.17
C GLY A 236 7.17 -8.27 8.48
N ALA A 237 8.08 -8.05 9.43
CA ALA A 237 8.07 -8.66 10.75
C ALA A 237 8.72 -7.71 11.78
N GLY A 238 8.54 -8.01 13.07
CA GLY A 238 9.05 -7.20 14.19
C GLY A 238 8.37 -5.84 14.32
N ASP A 239 9.04 -4.92 15.01
CA ASP A 239 8.51 -3.57 15.34
C ASP A 239 8.21 -2.70 14.11
N ARG A 240 8.73 -3.11 12.95
CA ARG A 240 8.57 -2.43 11.66
C ARG A 240 7.66 -3.17 10.70
N ALA A 241 6.92 -4.19 11.15
CA ALA A 241 5.85 -4.80 10.38
C ALA A 241 4.79 -3.76 9.97
N CYS A 242 4.10 -3.96 8.86
CA CYS A 242 3.05 -3.07 8.38
C CYS A 242 2.01 -2.84 9.51
N PRO A 243 1.69 -1.59 9.86
CA PRO A 243 0.70 -1.30 10.91
C PRO A 243 -0.75 -1.47 10.44
N ALA A 244 -0.99 -1.60 9.12
CA ALA A 244 -2.32 -1.53 8.52
C ALA A 244 -2.68 -2.72 7.60
N PRO A 245 -2.35 -3.98 7.91
CA PRO A 245 -2.64 -5.09 7.01
C PRO A 245 -4.16 -5.27 6.80
N ALA A 246 -4.96 -5.11 7.86
CA ALA A 246 -6.42 -5.19 7.78
C ALA A 246 -7.02 -4.11 6.88
N HIS A 247 -6.57 -2.86 7.01
CA HIS A 247 -7.03 -1.73 6.18
C HIS A 247 -6.68 -1.94 4.72
N ALA A 248 -5.44 -2.32 4.42
CA ALA A 248 -4.99 -2.60 3.05
C ALA A 248 -5.79 -3.75 2.42
N PHE A 249 -6.07 -4.80 3.18
CA PHE A 249 -6.86 -5.94 2.72
C PHE A 249 -8.31 -5.55 2.45
N ALA A 250 -8.96 -4.82 3.36
CA ALA A 250 -10.35 -4.40 3.24
C ALA A 250 -10.57 -3.48 2.02
N ILE A 251 -9.72 -2.47 1.85
CA ILE A 251 -9.76 -1.58 0.68
C ILE A 251 -9.56 -2.38 -0.60
N SER A 252 -8.54 -3.26 -0.65
CA SER A 252 -8.23 -4.03 -1.85
C SER A 252 -9.33 -5.03 -2.21
N ALA A 253 -9.91 -5.71 -1.21
CA ALA A 253 -11.00 -6.65 -1.40
C ALA A 253 -12.25 -5.95 -1.98
N ALA A 254 -12.59 -4.78 -1.45
CA ALA A 254 -13.70 -3.97 -1.94
C ALA A 254 -13.50 -3.53 -3.39
N VAL A 255 -12.32 -3.01 -3.74
CA VAL A 255 -12.00 -2.59 -5.12
C VAL A 255 -12.06 -3.79 -6.08
N VAL A 256 -11.41 -4.90 -5.73
CA VAL A 256 -11.40 -6.11 -6.58
C VAL A 256 -12.82 -6.68 -6.74
N GLY A 257 -13.62 -6.72 -5.67
CA GLY A 257 -15.01 -7.17 -5.72
C GLY A 257 -15.82 -6.43 -6.78
N VAL A 258 -15.82 -5.09 -6.72
CA VAL A 258 -16.56 -4.25 -7.68
C VAL A 258 -16.04 -4.42 -9.11
N LEU A 259 -14.72 -4.51 -9.30
CA LEU A 259 -14.14 -4.69 -10.64
C LEU A 259 -14.50 -6.06 -11.24
N ARG A 260 -14.60 -7.11 -10.43
CA ARG A 260 -15.05 -8.44 -10.87
C ARG A 260 -16.51 -8.44 -11.29
N GLU A 261 -17.39 -7.82 -10.50
CA GLU A 261 -18.81 -7.68 -10.83
C GLU A 261 -19.01 -6.98 -12.18
N ARG A 262 -18.26 -5.90 -12.42
CA ARG A 262 -18.26 -5.19 -13.70
C ARG A 262 -17.80 -6.07 -14.87
N GLY A 263 -16.74 -6.85 -14.67
CA GLY A 263 -16.24 -7.78 -15.67
C GLY A 263 -17.28 -8.83 -16.06
N ARG A 264 -18.00 -9.38 -15.06
CA ARG A 264 -19.08 -10.36 -15.28
C ARG A 264 -20.28 -9.74 -16.01
N ALA A 265 -20.70 -8.53 -15.62
CA ALA A 265 -21.80 -7.82 -16.29
C ALA A 265 -21.50 -7.60 -17.79
N ARG A 266 -20.30 -7.09 -18.10
CA ARG A 266 -19.87 -6.88 -19.51
C ARG A 266 -19.81 -8.17 -20.32
N ALA A 267 -19.37 -9.28 -19.72
CA ALA A 267 -19.34 -10.58 -20.39
C ALA A 267 -20.75 -11.10 -20.69
N SER A 268 -21.70 -10.91 -19.76
CA SER A 268 -23.11 -11.27 -19.94
C SER A 268 -23.78 -10.45 -21.05
N ASP A 269 -23.52 -9.14 -21.11
CA ASP A 269 -24.04 -8.25 -22.15
C ASP A 269 -23.52 -8.67 -23.53
N ALA A 270 -22.20 -8.93 -23.64
CA ALA A 270 -21.58 -9.38 -24.89
C ALA A 270 -22.13 -10.73 -25.39
N ALA A 271 -22.37 -11.69 -24.48
CA ALA A 271 -22.97 -12.97 -24.83
C ALA A 271 -24.42 -12.79 -25.34
N SER A 272 -25.18 -11.87 -24.75
CA SER A 272 -26.57 -11.58 -25.12
C SER A 272 -26.68 -10.88 -26.48
N ASP A 273 -25.71 -10.04 -26.84
CA ASP A 273 -25.62 -9.40 -28.16
C ASP A 273 -25.19 -10.39 -29.25
N HIS A 274 -24.28 -11.31 -28.95
CA HIS A 274 -23.88 -12.38 -29.87
C HIS A 274 -25.04 -13.34 -30.19
N ALA A 275 -25.84 -13.72 -29.19
CA ALA A 275 -27.02 -14.54 -29.40
C ALA A 275 -28.06 -13.85 -30.30
N ARG A 276 -28.33 -12.55 -30.10
CA ARG A 276 -29.27 -11.77 -30.93
C ARG A 276 -28.82 -11.64 -32.38
N THR A 277 -27.54 -11.37 -32.61
CA THR A 277 -26.98 -11.26 -33.97
C THR A 277 -26.94 -12.61 -34.70
N SER A 278 -26.77 -13.73 -33.99
CA SER A 278 -26.82 -15.08 -34.59
C SER A 278 -28.23 -15.52 -35.02
N HIS A 279 -29.28 -15.01 -34.37
CA HIS A 279 -30.67 -15.38 -34.68
C HIS A 279 -31.22 -14.65 -35.92
N ASP A 280 -30.79 -13.39 -36.16
CA ASP A 280 -31.23 -12.58 -37.30
C ASP A 280 -30.51 -12.96 -38.61
N GLY A 281 -29.33 -13.58 -38.51
CA GLY A 281 -28.57 -14.09 -39.66
C GLY A 281 -29.10 -15.42 -40.25
N SER A 282 -30.00 -16.12 -39.56
CA SER A 282 -30.49 -17.44 -39.96
C SER A 282 -31.83 -17.42 -40.72
N LEU A 283 -32.36 -16.22 -41.01
CA LEU A 283 -33.61 -15.99 -41.75
C LEU A 283 -33.39 -15.46 -43.18
N ARG A 284 -32.19 -15.65 -43.75
CA ARG A 284 -31.87 -15.27 -45.15
C ARG A 284 -31.44 -16.47 -45.98
#